data_AF-A0ABD0UIT5-F1
#
_entry.id   AF-A0ABD0UIT5-F1
#
_cell.length_a   1.000
_cell.length_b   1.000
_cell.length_c   1.000
_cell.angle_alpha   90.00
_cell.angle_beta   90.00
_cell.angle_gamma   90.00
#
_symmetry.space_group_name_H-M   'P 1'
#
loop_
_entity.id
_entity.type
_entity.pdbx_description
1 polymer ?
#
loop_
_entity_poly.entity_id
_entity_poly.type
_entity_poly.pdbx_seq_one_letter_code
_entity_poly.pdbx_strand_id
1 'polypeptide(L)'
;MKFSRLIGGLVILLLACAAEAWTGEILGRVVCDVCGDSSVGPEDHPLEGAEVAVLCITKSKEVLNYQAFTNSKGIYKVAETMPESDRWDSCLARPISSFHQHCTRRGDTYSGLKFTYNQPSGNSQSIKTFLYKPVSAPAYCI
;
A
#
# COMPACT_ATOMS: atom_id res chain seq x y z
N MET A 1 -6.13 47.90 -30.31
CA MET A 1 -6.37 46.43 -30.36
C MET A 1 -5.12 45.57 -30.03
N LYS A 2 -4.10 46.08 -29.32
CA LYS A 2 -2.91 45.28 -28.89
C LYS A 2 -2.98 44.78 -27.44
N PHE A 3 -3.69 45.48 -26.55
CA PHE A 3 -3.83 45.11 -25.14
C PHE A 3 -4.67 43.84 -24.89
N SER A 4 -5.70 43.61 -25.71
CA SER A 4 -6.59 42.44 -25.55
C SER A 4 -5.88 41.09 -25.79
N ARG A 5 -4.85 41.04 -26.65
CA ARG A 5 -4.06 39.83 -26.90
C ARG A 5 -3.09 39.50 -25.76
N LEU A 6 -2.52 40.50 -25.11
CA LEU A 6 -1.63 40.33 -23.94
C LEU A 6 -2.41 39.85 -22.71
N ILE A 7 -3.61 40.40 -22.49
CA ILE A 7 -4.51 39.96 -21.41
C ILE A 7 -5.00 38.54 -21.69
N GLY A 8 -5.39 38.22 -22.93
CA GLY A 8 -5.78 36.86 -23.32
C GLY A 8 -4.66 35.84 -23.13
N GLY A 9 -3.42 36.19 -23.48
CA GLY A 9 -2.25 35.33 -23.26
C GLY A 9 -1.89 35.13 -21.78
N LEU A 10 -2.00 36.19 -20.96
CA LEU A 10 -1.73 36.12 -19.52
C LEU A 10 -2.82 35.33 -18.76
N VAL A 11 -4.07 35.45 -19.18
CA VAL A 11 -5.20 34.67 -18.63
C VAL A 11 -5.06 33.19 -18.97
N ILE A 12 -4.63 32.84 -20.19
CA ILE A 12 -4.31 31.44 -20.56
C ILE A 12 -3.12 30.90 -19.75
N LEU A 13 -2.11 31.73 -19.44
CA LEU A 13 -0.97 31.35 -18.60
C LEU A 13 -1.34 31.17 -17.11
N LEU A 14 -2.31 31.94 -16.61
CA LEU A 14 -2.88 31.81 -15.26
C LEU A 14 -3.89 30.65 -15.15
N LEU A 15 -4.56 30.30 -16.25
CA LEU A 15 -5.46 29.15 -16.40
C LEU A 15 -4.74 27.83 -16.68
N ALA A 16 -3.43 27.86 -16.90
CA ALA A 16 -2.59 26.70 -16.65
C ALA A 16 -2.54 26.49 -15.13
N CYS A 17 -3.68 26.09 -14.55
CA CYS A 17 -3.82 25.62 -13.19
C CYS A 17 -2.61 24.75 -12.91
N ALA A 18 -1.80 25.14 -11.93
CA ALA A 18 -0.90 24.21 -11.30
C ALA A 18 -1.78 23.04 -10.84
N ALA A 19 -1.80 21.94 -11.60
CA ALA A 19 -2.41 20.72 -11.15
C ALA A 19 -1.58 20.32 -9.94
N GLU A 20 -2.11 20.58 -8.74
CA GLU A 20 -1.41 20.24 -7.51
C GLU A 20 -1.21 18.73 -7.52
N ALA A 21 0.05 18.31 -7.48
CA ALA A 21 0.41 16.91 -7.51
C ALA A 21 0.41 16.36 -6.09
N TRP A 22 -0.24 15.22 -5.93
CA TRP A 22 -0.29 14.49 -4.68
C TRP A 22 0.45 13.17 -4.84
N THR A 23 1.36 12.88 -3.91
CA THR A 23 2.07 11.60 -3.85
C THR A 23 1.62 10.82 -2.63
N GLY A 24 1.02 9.66 -2.88
CA GLY A 24 0.63 8.71 -1.86
C GLY A 24 1.68 7.61 -1.72
N GLU A 25 1.87 7.12 -0.51
CA GLU A 25 2.71 5.98 -0.22
C GLU A 25 2.04 5.08 0.81
N ILE A 26 1.99 3.78 0.55
CA ILE A 26 1.52 2.75 1.47
C ILE A 26 2.70 1.87 1.82
N LEU A 27 2.94 1.68 3.11
CA LEU A 27 3.99 0.83 3.62
C LEU A 27 3.37 -0.25 4.51
N GLY A 28 3.72 -1.50 4.25
CA GLY A 28 3.27 -2.62 5.07
C GLY A 28 4.34 -3.68 5.21
N ARG A 29 4.07 -4.66 6.08
CA ARG A 29 4.99 -5.75 6.37
C ARG A 29 4.29 -7.10 6.27
N VAL A 30 5.01 -8.13 5.87
CA VAL A 30 4.58 -9.53 5.87
C VAL A 30 5.57 -10.35 6.69
N VAL A 31 5.04 -11.16 7.60
CA VAL A 31 5.79 -11.93 8.59
C VAL A 31 5.27 -13.36 8.64
N CYS A 32 6.15 -14.30 8.93
CA CYS A 32 5.74 -15.63 9.35
C CYS A 32 5.51 -15.63 10.86
N ASP A 33 4.26 -15.79 11.26
CA ASP A 33 3.80 -16.16 12.59
C ASP A 33 4.08 -17.65 12.80
N VAL A 34 5.24 -17.95 13.37
CA VAL A 34 5.80 -19.30 13.45
C VAL A 34 5.01 -20.17 14.41
N CYS A 35 4.55 -19.60 15.52
CA CYS A 35 3.71 -20.29 16.49
C CYS A 35 2.22 -20.28 16.15
N GLY A 36 1.80 -19.48 15.16
CA GLY A 36 0.41 -19.40 14.69
C GLY A 36 -0.51 -18.71 15.70
N ASP A 37 0.02 -17.86 16.57
CA ASP A 37 -0.70 -17.22 17.68
C ASP A 37 -1.38 -15.90 17.29
N SER A 38 -1.30 -15.52 16.01
CA SER A 38 -1.84 -14.29 15.42
C SER A 38 -1.23 -12.99 15.95
N SER A 39 -0.03 -13.07 16.54
CA SER A 39 0.74 -11.93 16.98
C SER A 39 2.07 -11.84 16.22
N VAL A 40 2.94 -10.89 16.60
CA VAL A 40 4.31 -10.83 16.09
C VAL A 40 5.24 -11.02 17.28
N GLY A 41 5.77 -12.23 17.41
CA GLY A 41 6.67 -12.66 18.47
C GLY A 41 8.16 -12.55 18.11
N PRO A 42 9.06 -12.82 19.07
CA PRO A 42 10.50 -12.90 18.84
C PRO A 42 10.94 -14.06 17.93
N GLU A 43 10.14 -15.13 17.85
CA GLU A 43 10.34 -16.28 16.97
C GLU A 43 9.94 -16.01 15.51
N ASP A 44 9.17 -14.95 15.30
CA ASP A 44 8.62 -14.61 14.00
C ASP A 44 9.64 -13.90 13.14
N HIS A 45 9.62 -14.22 11.85
CA HIS A 45 10.59 -13.68 10.92
C HIS A 45 9.92 -13.04 9.70
N PRO A 46 10.54 -12.00 9.11
CA PRO A 46 10.04 -11.42 7.88
C PRO A 46 9.97 -12.46 6.76
N LEU A 47 9.00 -12.29 5.87
CA LEU A 47 8.93 -13.05 4.64
C LEU A 47 9.41 -12.18 3.48
N GLU A 48 10.55 -12.53 2.90
CA GLU A 48 11.08 -11.90 1.70
C GLU A 48 10.38 -12.45 0.44
N GLY A 49 10.15 -11.57 -0.53
CA GLY A 49 9.50 -11.91 -1.80
C GLY A 49 8.00 -12.17 -1.69
N ALA A 50 7.38 -12.09 -0.51
CA ALA A 50 5.94 -12.25 -0.35
C ALA A 50 5.17 -11.24 -1.19
N GLU A 51 4.16 -11.73 -1.91
CA GLU A 51 3.36 -10.95 -2.85
C GLU A 51 2.16 -10.33 -2.14
N VAL A 52 1.94 -9.04 -2.41
CA VAL A 52 0.83 -8.26 -1.85
C VAL A 52 0.15 -7.50 -2.98
N ALA A 53 -1.19 -7.55 -2.99
CA ALA A 53 -2.00 -6.71 -3.86
C ALA A 53 -2.59 -5.56 -3.05
N VAL A 54 -2.53 -4.34 -3.62
CA VAL A 54 -3.16 -3.15 -3.06
C VAL A 54 -4.10 -2.59 -4.12
N LEU A 55 -5.39 -2.57 -3.82
CA LEU A 55 -6.40 -1.97 -4.69
C LEU A 55 -6.82 -0.64 -4.08
N CYS A 56 -6.67 0.45 -4.82
CA CYS A 56 -7.09 1.77 -4.38
C CYS A 56 -8.20 2.32 -5.28
N ILE A 57 -9.18 2.96 -4.67
CA ILE A 57 -10.22 3.71 -5.35
C ILE A 57 -9.87 5.19 -5.23
N THR A 58 -9.84 5.91 -6.34
CA THR A 58 -9.58 7.35 -6.36
C THR A 58 -10.82 8.16 -5.96
N LYS A 59 -10.68 9.48 -5.82
CA LYS A 59 -11.84 10.38 -5.60
C LYS A 59 -12.80 10.36 -6.80
N SER A 60 -12.29 10.22 -8.02
CA SER A 60 -13.08 10.05 -9.26
C SER A 60 -13.71 8.67 -9.42
N LYS A 61 -13.44 7.75 -8.50
CA LYS A 61 -13.92 6.35 -8.48
C LYS A 61 -13.27 5.44 -9.51
N GLU A 62 -12.11 5.83 -10.03
CA GLU A 62 -11.22 4.91 -10.73
C GLU A 62 -10.67 3.86 -9.75
N VAL A 63 -10.50 2.62 -10.22
CA VAL A 63 -9.93 1.52 -9.45
C VAL A 63 -8.53 1.22 -9.97
N LEU A 64 -7.54 1.42 -9.12
CA LEU A 64 -6.13 1.18 -9.39
C LEU A 64 -5.68 -0.10 -8.68
N ASN A 65 -4.91 -0.95 -9.36
CA ASN A 65 -4.42 -2.22 -8.83
C ASN A 65 -2.90 -2.26 -8.85
N TYR A 66 -2.29 -2.32 -7.67
CA TYR A 66 -0.86 -2.41 -7.48
C TYR A 66 -0.48 -3.79 -6.99
N GLN A 67 0.60 -4.33 -7.54
CA GLN A 67 1.24 -5.54 -7.07
C GLN A 67 2.61 -5.17 -6.52
N ALA A 68 2.92 -5.65 -5.32
CA ALA A 68 4.19 -5.38 -4.66
C ALA A 68 4.76 -6.67 -4.05
N PHE A 69 6.08 -6.69 -3.90
CA PHE A 69 6.81 -7.78 -3.28
C PHE A 69 7.58 -7.25 -2.08
N THR A 70 7.70 -8.06 -1.04
CA THR A 70 8.45 -7.68 0.15
C THR A 70 9.96 -7.82 -0.05
N ASN A 71 10.71 -6.92 0.57
CA ASN A 71 12.17 -7.03 0.68
C ASN A 71 12.61 -7.98 1.80
N SER A 72 13.92 -8.07 2.06
CA SER A 72 14.51 -8.90 3.12
C SER A 72 14.04 -8.59 4.56
N LYS A 73 13.44 -7.42 4.80
CA LYS A 73 12.81 -7.05 6.08
C LYS A 73 11.32 -7.39 6.12
N GLY A 74 10.79 -8.02 5.08
CA GLY A 74 9.38 -8.32 4.90
C GLY A 74 8.55 -7.09 4.55
N ILE A 75 9.18 -5.98 4.15
CA ILE A 75 8.49 -4.70 3.91
C ILE A 75 8.15 -4.59 2.43
N TYR A 76 6.90 -4.25 2.12
CA TYR A 76 6.47 -3.84 0.79
C TYR A 76 6.08 -2.36 0.81
N LYS A 77 6.21 -1.73 -0.37
CA LYS A 77 5.88 -0.32 -0.57
C LYS A 77 5.13 -0.16 -1.89
N VAL A 78 4.05 0.62 -1.87
CA VAL A 78 3.33 1.10 -3.05
C VAL A 78 3.35 2.62 -2.99
N ALA A 79 3.77 3.28 -4.07
CA ALA A 79 3.75 4.72 -4.16
C ALA A 79 3.28 5.14 -5.54
N GLU A 80 2.52 6.23 -5.61
CA GLU A 80 2.02 6.78 -6.87
C GLU A 80 1.89 8.30 -6.74
N THR A 81 2.14 9.01 -7.84
CA THR A 81 1.96 10.46 -7.94
C THR A 81 0.83 10.74 -8.93
N MET A 82 -0.20 11.46 -8.49
CA MET A 82 -1.39 11.79 -9.29
C MET A 82 -1.91 13.19 -8.95
N PRO A 83 -2.87 13.75 -9.71
CA PRO A 83 -3.49 15.03 -9.35
C PRO A 83 -4.17 14.95 -7.98
N GLU A 84 -4.05 16.01 -7.17
CA GLU A 84 -4.64 16.05 -5.83
C GLU A 84 -6.16 15.91 -5.86
N SER A 85 -6.81 16.45 -6.89
CA SER A 85 -8.25 16.30 -7.11
C SER A 85 -8.69 14.84 -7.31
N ASP A 86 -7.75 13.96 -7.67
CA ASP A 86 -8.01 12.54 -7.91
C ASP A 86 -7.15 11.59 -7.08
N ARG A 87 -6.63 12.08 -5.94
CA ARG A 87 -5.88 11.25 -4.99
C ARG A 87 -6.66 10.00 -4.55
N TRP A 88 -5.95 9.03 -3.99
CA TRP A 88 -6.58 7.87 -3.38
C TRP A 88 -7.63 8.29 -2.32
N ASP A 89 -8.81 7.67 -2.38
CA ASP A 89 -9.91 7.82 -1.43
C ASP A 89 -9.83 6.70 -0.38
N SER A 90 -9.87 5.46 -0.84
CA SER A 90 -9.77 4.28 0.01
C SER A 90 -9.00 3.17 -0.67
N CYS A 91 -8.36 2.31 0.11
CA CYS A 91 -7.59 1.19 -0.40
C CYS A 91 -7.92 -0.10 0.35
N LEU A 92 -7.63 -1.23 -0.29
CA LEU A 92 -7.67 -2.58 0.24
C LEU A 92 -6.31 -3.22 -0.05
N ALA A 93 -5.54 -3.50 1.00
CA ALA A 93 -4.32 -4.30 0.88
C ALA A 93 -4.62 -5.76 1.26
N ARG A 94 -4.05 -6.72 0.55
CA ARG A 94 -4.16 -8.14 0.91
C ARG A 94 -2.92 -8.93 0.50
N PRO A 95 -2.48 -9.90 1.32
CA PRO A 95 -1.44 -10.83 0.90
C PRO A 95 -1.98 -11.78 -0.18
N ILE A 96 -1.18 -12.07 -1.20
CA ILE A 96 -1.53 -12.97 -2.31
C ILE A 96 -0.80 -14.30 -2.18
N SER A 97 0.52 -14.28 -2.06
CA SER A 97 1.31 -15.50 -1.98
C SER A 97 2.54 -15.28 -1.11
N SER A 98 3.06 -16.37 -0.55
CA SER A 98 4.41 -16.41 0.01
C SER A 98 5.18 -17.49 -0.74
N PHE A 99 6.44 -17.18 -1.09
CA PHE A 99 7.32 -18.12 -1.80
C PHE A 99 8.19 -18.92 -0.82
N HIS A 100 7.91 -18.85 0.48
CA HIS A 100 8.64 -19.57 1.51
C HIS A 100 8.06 -20.96 1.73
N GLN A 101 8.93 -21.98 1.77
CA GLN A 101 8.56 -23.39 1.86
C GLN A 101 7.71 -23.72 3.10
N HIS A 102 7.98 -23.05 4.22
CA HIS A 102 7.38 -23.40 5.51
C HIS A 102 6.27 -22.47 5.98
N CYS A 103 6.06 -21.30 5.37
CA CYS A 103 5.08 -20.31 5.84
C CYS A 103 4.11 -19.91 4.73
N THR A 104 3.32 -20.87 4.25
CA THR A 104 2.44 -20.73 3.07
C THR A 104 0.97 -20.49 3.40
N ARG A 105 0.54 -20.81 4.63
CA ARG A 105 -0.86 -20.62 5.02
C ARG A 105 -1.07 -19.18 5.45
N ARG A 106 -2.08 -18.51 4.91
CA ARG A 106 -2.47 -17.19 5.41
C ARG A 106 -3.01 -17.35 6.83
N GLY A 107 -2.64 -16.45 7.73
CA GLY A 107 -3.26 -16.36 9.05
C GLY A 107 -4.74 -16.01 8.92
N ASP A 108 -5.58 -16.53 9.82
CA ASP A 108 -7.04 -16.38 9.75
C ASP A 108 -7.50 -14.93 10.01
N THR A 109 -6.63 -14.12 10.61
CA THR A 109 -7.03 -12.85 11.24
C THR A 109 -7.19 -11.70 10.25
N TYR A 110 -6.58 -11.73 9.04
CA TYR A 110 -6.70 -10.65 8.05
C TYR A 110 -6.53 -11.13 6.60
N SER A 111 -7.61 -11.56 5.95
CA SER A 111 -7.62 -11.87 4.51
C SER A 111 -7.39 -10.63 3.62
N GLY A 112 -7.58 -9.44 4.20
CA GLY A 112 -7.23 -8.13 3.64
C GLY A 112 -7.57 -7.02 4.64
N LEU A 113 -6.97 -5.85 4.45
CA LEU A 113 -7.19 -4.66 5.26
C LEU A 113 -7.73 -3.54 4.37
N LYS A 114 -8.97 -3.13 4.62
CA LYS A 114 -9.56 -1.94 4.02
C LYS A 114 -9.28 -0.71 4.89
N PHE A 115 -8.86 0.38 4.28
CA PHE A 115 -8.59 1.65 4.97
C PHE A 115 -8.87 2.85 4.07
N THR A 116 -9.17 3.99 4.68
CA THR A 116 -9.25 5.28 3.99
C THR A 116 -7.86 5.90 3.94
N TYR A 117 -7.47 6.48 2.80
CA TYR A 117 -6.19 7.16 2.70
C TYR A 117 -6.36 8.65 3.02
N ASN A 118 -5.86 9.07 4.18
CA ASN A 118 -6.01 10.45 4.66
C ASN A 118 -4.66 11.17 4.87
N GLN A 119 -3.55 10.59 4.41
CA GLN A 119 -2.24 11.22 4.59
C GLN A 119 -2.03 12.40 3.62
N PRO A 120 -1.36 13.48 4.06
CA PRO A 120 -0.89 14.52 3.17
C PRO A 120 0.07 13.98 2.11
N SER A 121 0.23 14.73 1.02
CA SER A 121 1.20 14.40 -0.04
C SER A 121 2.61 14.20 0.54
N GLY A 122 3.28 13.13 0.13
CA GLY A 122 4.65 12.80 0.56
C GLY A 122 4.76 12.04 1.89
N ASN A 123 3.65 11.81 2.60
CA ASN A 123 3.63 10.99 3.82
C ASN A 123 3.18 9.55 3.54
N SER A 124 3.81 8.60 4.22
CA SER A 124 3.49 7.17 4.09
C SER A 124 2.39 6.74 5.05
N GLN A 125 1.38 6.05 4.54
CA GLN A 125 0.38 5.32 5.31
C GLN A 125 0.93 3.93 5.68
N SER A 126 1.38 3.79 6.93
CA SER A 126 1.71 2.47 7.48
C SER A 126 0.45 1.66 7.74
N ILE A 127 0.46 0.38 7.35
CA ILE A 127 -0.65 -0.53 7.57
C ILE A 127 -0.25 -1.76 8.40
N LYS A 128 -1.25 -2.42 8.99
CA LYS A 128 -1.05 -3.59 9.86
C LYS A 128 -0.31 -4.70 9.12
N THR A 129 0.60 -5.36 9.82
CA THR A 129 1.36 -6.51 9.31
C THR A 129 0.43 -7.66 8.91
N PHE A 130 0.69 -8.26 7.76
CA PHE A 130 0.05 -9.52 7.34
C PHE A 130 0.86 -10.70 7.86
N LEU A 131 0.14 -11.71 8.35
CA LEU A 131 0.73 -12.91 8.92
C LEU A 131 0.46 -14.10 8.00
N TYR A 132 1.53 -14.84 7.72
CA TYR A 132 1.45 -16.22 7.26
C TYR A 132 1.84 -17.13 8.42
N LYS A 133 1.38 -18.37 8.41
CA LYS A 133 1.71 -19.38 9.41
C LYS A 133 2.18 -20.68 8.75
N PRO A 134 2.96 -21.51 9.45
CA PRO A 134 3.30 -22.82 8.97
C PRO A 134 2.11 -23.79 8.97
N VAL A 135 2.31 -24.92 8.29
CA VAL A 135 1.34 -26.03 8.32
C VAL A 135 1.23 -26.64 9.71
N SER A 136 2.35 -26.71 10.41
CA SER A 136 2.51 -27.22 11.77
C SER A 136 3.44 -26.31 12.55
N ALA A 137 2.99 -25.83 13.71
CA ALA A 137 3.83 -25.07 14.62
C ALA A 137 4.97 -25.97 15.17
N PRO A 138 6.18 -25.42 15.37
CA PRO A 138 7.25 -26.13 16.06
C PRO A 138 6.87 -26.53 17.50
N ALA A 139 7.52 -27.58 18.04
CA ALA A 139 7.21 -28.10 19.37
C ALA A 139 7.49 -27.12 20.53
N TYR A 140 8.35 -26.12 20.33
CA TYR A 140 8.63 -25.09 21.34
C TYR A 140 7.50 -24.07 21.50
N CYS A 141 6.49 -24.10 20.62
CA CYS A 141 5.30 -23.25 20.71
C CYS A 141 4.21 -23.83 21.64
N ILE A 142 4.48 -24.96 22.31
CA ILE A 142 3.56 -25.71 23.19
C ILE A 142 3.86 -25.40 24.65
#